data_AF-A0A3B9NL55-F1
#
_entry.id   AF-A0A3B9NL55-F1
#
_cell.length_a   1.000
_cell.length_b   1.000
_cell.length_c   1.000
_cell.angle_alpha   90.00
_cell.angle_beta   90.00
_cell.angle_gamma   90.00
#
_symmetry.space_group_name_H-M   'P 1'
#
loop_
_entity.id
_entity.type
_entity.pdbx_description
1 polymer ?
#
loop_
_entity_poly.entity_id
_entity_poly.type
_entity_poly.pdbx_seq_one_letter_code
_entity_poly.pdbx_strand_id
1 'polypeptide(L)'
;MHYTFPVTDAFEQGKEYNYTITVKNKEIEVQRAAITDWQTIGQVTETEPVAADLVWIPAGIFLMGSPNPDTDASANAKPQHWVRFEKGFYMSKYLVTIQDYCDFINASNVTIPSIGYIANVPLNGNWVRGFVANNQYNVPRYNGTKWVPPTGFEHYPMMLLTFEGALAYAKWAGGTLPTEAQWEYACRSGTATRWSFGDDENQLANYAWYNQGSSQFDVGSKLPNPWGLYDMHGLVAEYCFSAGDYPPGAQNQTDALLGPGPANEAEANHAFRGGSYDMASFTATQTRAAYRSLREASYFSNMLGFRIVINP
;
A
#
# COMPACT_ATOMS: atom_id res chain seq x y z
N MET A 1 -5.59 25.29 -39.56
CA MET A 1 -6.96 24.95 -40.02
C MET A 1 -7.62 24.24 -38.85
N HIS A 2 -8.59 24.87 -38.17
CA HIS A 2 -9.42 24.18 -37.19
C HIS A 2 -10.56 23.52 -37.96
N TYR A 3 -10.67 22.19 -37.86
CA TYR A 3 -11.78 21.43 -38.42
C TYR A 3 -12.48 20.70 -37.28
N THR A 4 -13.74 21.03 -37.06
CA THR A 4 -14.58 20.37 -36.07
C THR A 4 -15.30 19.23 -36.76
N PHE A 5 -15.12 18.01 -36.24
CA PHE A 5 -15.79 16.83 -36.77
C PHE A 5 -17.30 16.95 -36.59
N PRO A 6 -18.10 16.88 -37.68
CA PRO A 6 -19.54 16.78 -37.58
C PRO A 6 -19.93 15.30 -37.40
N VAL A 7 -19.66 14.70 -36.24
CA VAL A 7 -20.25 13.39 -35.92
C VAL A 7 -21.63 13.66 -35.33
N THR A 8 -22.67 13.48 -36.14
CA THR A 8 -24.09 13.58 -35.71
C THR A 8 -24.66 12.22 -35.28
N ASP A 9 -23.83 11.18 -35.22
CA ASP A 9 -24.25 9.83 -34.87
C ASP A 9 -24.59 9.72 -33.38
N ALA A 10 -25.72 9.09 -33.06
CA ALA A 10 -26.00 8.62 -31.70
C ALA A 10 -25.13 7.38 -31.42
N PHE A 11 -24.25 7.47 -30.44
CA PHE A 11 -23.41 6.34 -30.03
C PHE A 11 -24.24 5.35 -29.20
N GLU A 12 -24.20 4.09 -29.59
CA GLU A 12 -24.85 2.98 -28.89
C GLU A 12 -23.84 2.25 -28.01
N GLN A 13 -24.28 1.86 -26.82
CA GLN A 13 -23.48 1.06 -25.90
C GLN A 13 -23.14 -0.30 -26.54
N GLY A 14 -21.89 -0.74 -26.43
CA GLY A 14 -21.46 -2.05 -26.92
C GLY A 14 -21.25 -2.14 -28.44
N LYS A 15 -21.06 -1.01 -29.12
CA LYS A 15 -20.66 -0.93 -30.54
C LYS A 15 -19.29 -0.28 -30.69
N GLU A 16 -18.51 -0.70 -31.68
CA GLU A 16 -17.25 -0.05 -32.06
C GLU A 16 -17.46 0.76 -33.36
N TYR A 17 -16.97 1.99 -33.38
CA TYR A 17 -17.14 2.91 -34.52
C TYR A 17 -15.77 3.29 -35.09
N ASN A 18 -15.42 2.71 -36.23
CA ASN A 18 -14.16 2.95 -36.90
C ASN A 18 -14.32 4.01 -38.00
N TYR A 19 -13.51 5.07 -37.94
CA TYR A 19 -13.48 6.15 -38.93
C TYR A 19 -12.10 6.23 -39.58
N THR A 20 -12.07 6.31 -40.91
CA THR A 20 -10.85 6.63 -41.66
C THR A 20 -10.90 8.07 -42.11
N ILE A 21 -9.87 8.84 -41.77
CA ILE A 21 -9.74 10.25 -42.13
C ILE A 21 -8.64 10.37 -43.17
N THR A 22 -8.97 10.90 -44.34
CA THR A 22 -8.02 11.17 -45.41
C THR A 22 -7.92 12.67 -45.64
N VAL A 23 -6.71 13.23 -45.56
CA VAL A 23 -6.46 14.66 -45.84
C VAL A 23 -5.76 14.79 -47.18
N LYS A 24 -6.38 15.48 -48.15
CA LYS A 24 -5.81 15.73 -49.48
C LYS A 24 -6.01 17.20 -49.87
N ASN A 25 -4.92 17.88 -50.27
CA ASN A 25 -4.96 19.23 -50.85
C ASN A 25 -5.87 20.24 -50.12
N LYS A 26 -5.80 20.32 -48.79
CA LYS A 26 -6.61 21.18 -47.90
C LYS A 26 -8.09 20.78 -47.74
N GLU A 27 -8.48 19.61 -48.22
CA GLU A 27 -9.78 18.99 -47.97
C GLU A 27 -9.62 17.78 -47.02
N ILE A 28 -10.63 17.55 -46.19
CA ILE A 28 -10.72 16.44 -45.25
C ILE A 28 -11.89 15.56 -45.69
N GLU A 29 -11.59 14.32 -46.04
CA GLU A 29 -12.58 13.28 -46.35
C GLU A 29 -12.66 12.33 -45.16
N VAL A 30 -13.87 12.12 -44.62
CA VAL A 30 -14.12 11.17 -43.53
C VAL A 30 -14.96 10.03 -44.09
N GLN A 31 -14.41 8.82 -44.06
CA GLN A 31 -15.13 7.61 -44.43
C GLN A 31 -15.42 6.80 -43.17
N ARG A 32 -16.70 6.46 -42.97
CA ARG A 32 -17.13 5.57 -41.89
C ARG A 32 -16.95 4.12 -42.33
N ALA A 33 -16.15 3.35 -41.61
CA ALA A 33 -16.08 1.91 -41.78
C ALA A 33 -17.28 1.22 -41.10
N ALA A 34 -17.48 -0.07 -41.40
CA ALA A 34 -18.59 -0.85 -40.87
C ALA A 34 -18.65 -0.80 -39.32
N ILE A 35 -19.87 -0.72 -38.79
CA ILE A 35 -20.12 -0.83 -37.35
C ILE A 35 -20.04 -2.32 -36.99
N THR A 36 -19.17 -2.67 -36.06
CA THR A 36 -19.04 -4.04 -35.57
C THR A 36 -19.45 -4.12 -34.11
N ASP A 37 -20.06 -5.25 -33.74
CA ASP A 37 -20.28 -5.58 -32.34
C ASP A 37 -18.95 -5.71 -31.62
N TRP A 38 -18.90 -5.33 -30.35
CA TRP A 38 -17.73 -5.59 -29.51
C TRP A 38 -17.39 -7.06 -29.52
N GLN A 39 -16.15 -7.40 -29.88
CA GLN A 39 -15.65 -8.75 -29.64
C GLN A 39 -15.23 -8.84 -28.18
N THR A 40 -15.98 -9.62 -27.39
CA THR A 40 -15.62 -9.92 -26.00
C THR A 40 -14.35 -10.77 -25.99
N ILE A 41 -13.20 -10.16 -25.69
CA ILE A 41 -11.94 -10.88 -25.45
C ILE A 41 -11.97 -11.46 -24.03
N GLY A 42 -12.78 -12.51 -23.84
CA GLY A 42 -12.91 -13.22 -22.57
C GLY A 42 -13.69 -12.44 -21.50
N GLN A 43 -14.42 -13.16 -20.65
CA GLN A 43 -14.85 -12.60 -19.38
C GLN A 43 -13.60 -12.39 -18.54
N VAL A 44 -13.13 -11.14 -18.43
CA VAL A 44 -12.46 -10.74 -17.21
C VAL A 44 -13.57 -10.72 -16.16
N THR A 45 -13.66 -11.76 -15.34
CA THR A 45 -14.26 -11.60 -14.03
C THR A 45 -13.41 -10.56 -13.33
N GLU A 46 -13.79 -9.29 -13.41
CA GLU A 46 -13.48 -8.36 -12.33
C GLU A 46 -14.06 -9.01 -11.09
N THR A 47 -13.22 -9.71 -10.34
CA THR A 47 -13.47 -9.87 -8.93
C THR A 47 -13.52 -8.45 -8.41
N GLU A 48 -14.72 -7.94 -8.14
CA GLU A 48 -14.92 -6.75 -7.33
C GLU A 48 -13.86 -6.80 -6.23
N PRO A 49 -12.95 -5.80 -6.15
CA PRO A 49 -11.90 -5.86 -5.16
C PRO A 49 -12.57 -5.97 -3.79
N VAL A 50 -11.90 -6.64 -2.86
CA VAL A 50 -12.34 -6.87 -1.47
C VAL A 50 -12.38 -5.53 -0.69
N ALA A 51 -13.05 -4.52 -1.23
CA ALA A 51 -12.73 -3.10 -1.09
C ALA A 51 -13.87 -2.32 -0.43
N ALA A 52 -14.42 -2.83 0.67
CA ALA A 52 -15.29 -2.01 1.51
C ALA A 52 -14.51 -0.88 2.22
N ASP A 53 -13.18 -0.99 2.34
CA ASP A 53 -12.35 -0.10 3.17
C ASP A 53 -11.10 0.45 2.45
N LEU A 54 -11.28 1.00 1.23
CA LEU A 54 -10.25 1.78 0.54
C LEU A 54 -10.51 3.29 0.65
N VAL A 55 -9.45 4.07 0.79
CA VAL A 55 -9.47 5.54 0.80
C VAL A 55 -8.80 6.05 -0.47
N TRP A 56 -9.47 6.94 -1.19
CA TRP A 56 -8.87 7.65 -2.34
C TRP A 56 -7.86 8.70 -1.87
N ILE A 57 -6.63 8.58 -2.34
CA ILE A 57 -5.53 9.50 -2.08
C ILE A 57 -5.33 10.37 -3.32
N PRO A 58 -5.55 11.69 -3.26
CA PRO A 58 -5.53 12.54 -4.43
C PRO A 58 -4.11 12.76 -4.97
N ALA A 59 -3.99 12.93 -6.29
CA ALA A 59 -2.77 13.43 -6.91
C ALA A 59 -2.31 14.75 -6.23
N GLY A 60 -1.01 15.02 -6.21
CA GLY A 60 -0.50 16.21 -5.57
C GLY A 60 1.02 16.23 -5.43
N ILE A 61 1.51 17.21 -4.69
CA ILE A 61 2.92 17.39 -4.38
C ILE A 61 3.07 17.58 -2.89
N PHE A 62 4.07 16.96 -2.30
CA PHE A 62 4.35 17.10 -0.88
C PHE A 62 5.84 17.12 -0.58
N LEU A 63 6.17 17.65 0.60
CA LEU A 63 7.53 17.70 1.09
C LEU A 63 7.80 16.44 1.91
N MET A 64 8.52 15.48 1.32
CA MET A 64 8.89 14.22 1.96
C MET A 64 10.13 14.42 2.83
N GLY A 65 10.18 13.74 3.97
CA GLY A 65 11.30 13.76 4.90
C GLY A 65 11.19 14.80 6.02
N SER A 66 12.27 14.91 6.79
CA SER A 66 12.41 15.82 7.92
C SER A 66 13.33 17.00 7.60
N PRO A 67 13.06 18.19 8.16
CA PRO A 67 13.91 19.35 7.92
C PRO A 67 15.30 19.14 8.55
N ASN A 68 16.34 19.72 7.94
CA ASN A 68 17.73 19.54 8.39
C ASN A 68 17.95 19.91 9.88
N PRO A 69 17.37 21.00 10.41
CA PRO A 69 17.53 21.37 11.81
C PRO A 69 16.83 20.45 12.82
N ASP A 70 15.96 19.54 12.38
CA ASP A 70 15.18 18.68 13.27
C ASP A 70 16.07 17.64 13.97
N THR A 71 16.39 17.86 15.24
CA THR A 71 17.29 17.00 16.01
C THR A 71 16.69 15.64 16.36
N ASP A 72 15.36 15.51 16.30
CA ASP A 72 14.65 14.26 16.61
C ASP A 72 14.60 13.34 15.37
N ALA A 73 14.87 13.87 14.18
CA ALA A 73 14.88 13.12 12.95
C ALA A 73 16.20 12.36 12.73
N SER A 74 16.08 11.09 12.33
CA SER A 74 17.20 10.28 11.89
C SER A 74 17.85 10.86 10.63
N ALA A 75 19.17 10.64 10.46
CA ALA A 75 19.91 11.16 9.32
C ALA A 75 19.36 10.65 7.97
N ASN A 76 18.86 9.42 7.93
CA ASN A 76 18.27 8.81 6.73
C ASN A 76 16.88 9.37 6.36
N ALA A 77 16.25 10.14 7.24
CA ALA A 77 15.00 10.86 6.99
C ALA A 77 15.25 12.30 6.48
N LYS A 78 16.50 12.66 6.18
CA LYS A 78 16.93 13.99 5.72
C LYS A 78 17.70 13.87 4.40
N PRO A 79 17.74 14.92 3.56
CA PRO A 79 17.00 16.17 3.70
C PRO A 79 15.55 16.06 3.22
N GLN A 80 14.75 17.09 3.50
CA GLN A 80 13.47 17.26 2.85
C GLN A 80 13.62 17.47 1.34
N HIS A 81 12.72 16.87 0.56
CA HIS A 81 12.66 17.01 -0.89
C HIS A 81 11.22 16.91 -1.39
N TRP A 82 10.93 17.56 -2.52
CA TRP A 82 9.61 17.54 -3.13
C TRP A 82 9.37 16.25 -3.91
N VAL A 83 8.23 15.61 -3.63
CA VAL A 83 7.73 14.45 -4.37
C VAL A 83 6.38 14.78 -4.97
N ARG A 84 6.20 14.44 -6.26
CA ARG A 84 4.95 14.66 -7.01
C ARG A 84 4.31 13.35 -7.43
N PHE A 85 3.00 13.24 -7.17
CA PHE A 85 2.09 12.23 -7.71
C PHE A 85 1.24 12.86 -8.82
N GLU A 86 1.38 12.36 -10.05
CA GLU A 86 0.58 12.84 -11.18
C GLU A 86 -0.85 12.29 -11.17
N LYS A 87 -1.04 11.12 -10.55
CA LYS A 87 -2.33 10.46 -10.38
C LYS A 87 -2.54 10.14 -8.91
N GLY A 88 -3.81 10.10 -8.50
CA GLY A 88 -4.18 9.54 -7.22
C GLY A 88 -4.14 8.02 -7.24
N PHE A 89 -4.26 7.43 -6.06
CA PHE A 89 -4.29 5.98 -5.85
C PHE A 89 -5.22 5.66 -4.67
N TYR A 90 -5.67 4.42 -4.58
CA TYR A 90 -6.41 3.94 -3.41
C TYR A 90 -5.43 3.34 -2.40
N MET A 91 -5.66 3.57 -1.11
CA MET A 91 -4.93 2.95 -0.01
C MET A 91 -5.91 2.29 0.96
N SER A 92 -5.58 1.13 1.51
CA SER A 92 -6.44 0.51 2.53
C SER A 92 -6.52 1.40 3.77
N LYS A 93 -7.75 1.59 4.25
CA LYS A 93 -8.11 2.43 5.38
C LYS A 93 -7.40 2.02 6.67
N TYR A 94 -7.29 0.71 6.85
CA TYR A 94 -6.63 0.04 7.96
C TYR A 94 -5.43 -0.77 7.46
N LEU A 95 -4.60 -1.22 8.40
CA LEU A 95 -3.68 -2.33 8.13
C LEU A 95 -4.47 -3.60 7.81
N VAL A 96 -3.85 -4.50 7.06
CA VAL A 96 -4.40 -5.82 6.78
C VAL A 96 -4.53 -6.60 8.08
N THR A 97 -5.71 -7.16 8.33
CA THR A 97 -6.01 -7.89 9.56
C THR A 97 -5.65 -9.38 9.45
N ILE A 98 -5.63 -10.07 10.60
CA ILE A 98 -5.48 -11.53 10.62
C ILE A 98 -6.63 -12.20 9.87
N GLN A 99 -7.86 -11.68 9.97
CA GLN A 99 -9.01 -12.20 9.23
C GLN A 99 -8.81 -12.05 7.72
N ASP A 100 -8.42 -10.87 7.25
CA ASP A 100 -8.16 -10.64 5.82
C ASP A 100 -7.10 -11.60 5.28
N TYR A 101 -6.01 -11.80 6.04
CA TYR A 101 -4.94 -12.71 5.63
C TYR A 101 -5.39 -14.18 5.63
N CYS A 102 -6.26 -14.58 6.56
CA CYS A 102 -6.90 -15.91 6.54
C CYS A 102 -7.70 -16.12 5.26
N ASP A 103 -8.43 -15.11 4.79
CA ASP A 103 -9.22 -15.19 3.55
C ASP A 103 -8.31 -15.39 2.33
N PHE A 104 -7.19 -14.67 2.27
CA PHE A 104 -6.16 -14.87 1.24
C PHE A 104 -5.60 -16.30 1.21
N ILE A 105 -5.13 -16.81 2.35
CA ILE A 105 -4.45 -18.12 2.38
C ILE A 105 -5.42 -19.29 2.17
N ASN A 106 -6.69 -19.12 2.57
CA ASN A 106 -7.76 -20.07 2.26
C ASN A 106 -8.09 -20.07 0.76
N ALA A 107 -8.19 -18.91 0.13
CA ALA A 107 -8.42 -18.78 -1.31
C ALA A 107 -7.24 -19.33 -2.14
N SER A 108 -6.03 -19.28 -1.57
CA SER A 108 -4.78 -19.70 -2.20
C SER A 108 -4.44 -21.18 -2.03
N ASN A 109 -5.32 -21.97 -1.39
CA ASN A 109 -5.09 -23.38 -1.07
C ASN A 109 -3.75 -23.63 -0.33
N VAL A 110 -3.35 -22.69 0.53
CA VAL A 110 -2.15 -22.85 1.37
C VAL A 110 -2.38 -24.04 2.30
N THR A 111 -1.56 -25.08 2.14
CA THR A 111 -1.66 -26.29 2.95
C THR A 111 -0.90 -26.17 4.25
N ILE A 112 -1.15 -27.11 5.17
CA ILE A 112 -0.50 -27.18 6.48
C ILE A 112 1.02 -27.31 6.27
N PRO A 113 1.86 -26.46 6.89
CA PRO A 113 3.30 -26.59 6.77
C PRO A 113 3.74 -27.97 7.26
N SER A 114 4.34 -28.75 6.37
CA SER A 114 4.69 -30.16 6.62
C SER A 114 5.79 -30.34 7.66
N ILE A 115 6.60 -29.29 7.90
CA ILE A 115 7.52 -29.04 9.02
C ILE A 115 8.08 -27.63 8.77
N GLY A 116 8.16 -26.79 9.81
CA GLY A 116 8.70 -25.44 9.72
C GLY A 116 7.74 -24.40 10.30
N TYR A 117 8.29 -23.39 10.99
CA TYR A 117 7.48 -22.31 11.56
C TYR A 117 6.89 -21.37 10.50
N ILE A 118 7.32 -21.46 9.24
CA ILE A 118 6.89 -20.58 8.16
C ILE A 118 6.04 -21.36 7.15
N ALA A 119 4.83 -20.90 6.90
CA ALA A 119 3.98 -21.37 5.81
C ALA A 119 4.31 -20.61 4.53
N ASN A 120 4.32 -21.33 3.40
CA ASN A 120 4.57 -20.74 2.09
C ASN A 120 3.26 -20.28 1.44
N VAL A 121 3.31 -19.20 0.67
CA VAL A 121 2.17 -18.62 -0.04
C VAL A 121 2.51 -18.43 -1.52
N PRO A 122 1.52 -18.40 -2.42
CA PRO A 122 1.79 -18.21 -3.84
C PRO A 122 2.10 -16.75 -4.16
N LEU A 123 3.17 -16.52 -4.91
CA LEU A 123 3.55 -15.24 -5.49
C LEU A 123 4.15 -15.46 -6.88
N ASN A 124 3.58 -14.83 -7.91
CA ASN A 124 4.08 -14.89 -9.30
C ASN A 124 4.35 -16.32 -9.82
N GLY A 125 3.48 -17.27 -9.49
CA GLY A 125 3.60 -18.68 -9.91
C GLY A 125 4.58 -19.52 -9.09
N ASN A 126 5.25 -18.93 -8.08
CA ASN A 126 6.14 -19.63 -7.15
C ASN A 126 5.54 -19.70 -5.74
N TRP A 127 6.04 -20.64 -4.93
CA TRP A 127 5.75 -20.69 -3.50
C TRP A 127 6.88 -20.02 -2.73
N VAL A 128 6.57 -18.92 -2.06
CA VAL A 128 7.52 -18.08 -1.32
C VAL A 128 7.26 -18.17 0.18
N ARG A 129 8.22 -17.76 1.01
CA ARG A 129 8.04 -17.75 2.46
C ARG A 129 6.98 -16.72 2.81
N GLY A 130 5.87 -17.11 3.43
CA GLY A 130 4.74 -16.23 3.71
C GLY A 130 4.75 -15.70 5.14
N PHE A 131 4.24 -16.51 6.07
CA PHE A 131 3.98 -16.08 7.44
C PHE A 131 4.34 -17.16 8.46
N VAL A 132 4.51 -16.75 9.71
CA VAL A 132 4.71 -17.68 10.82
C VAL A 132 3.40 -18.40 11.11
N ALA A 133 3.38 -19.72 10.92
CA ALA A 133 2.29 -20.61 11.28
C ALA A 133 2.61 -21.32 12.61
N ASN A 134 2.52 -20.57 13.71
CA ASN A 134 2.81 -21.07 15.06
C ASN A 134 1.73 -20.65 16.05
N ASN A 135 1.07 -21.64 16.66
CA ASN A 135 -0.03 -21.45 17.60
C ASN A 135 0.35 -20.72 18.90
N GLN A 136 1.65 -20.54 19.19
CA GLN A 136 2.13 -19.72 20.31
C GLN A 136 1.89 -18.22 20.11
N TYR A 137 1.70 -17.78 18.87
CA TYR A 137 1.46 -16.38 18.53
C TYR A 137 0.00 -16.15 18.07
N ASN A 138 -0.36 -14.88 17.98
CA ASN A 138 -1.65 -14.44 17.45
C ASN A 138 -1.54 -14.26 15.93
N VAL A 139 -1.49 -15.39 15.24
CA VAL A 139 -1.33 -15.53 13.78
C VAL A 139 -2.36 -16.54 13.28
N PRO A 140 -2.64 -16.62 11.95
CA PRO A 140 -3.58 -17.59 11.40
C PRO A 140 -3.31 -19.02 11.88
N ARG A 141 -4.38 -19.73 12.24
CA ARG A 141 -4.33 -21.12 12.71
C ARG A 141 -5.14 -22.04 11.81
N TYR A 142 -4.57 -23.19 11.47
CA TYR A 142 -5.33 -24.21 10.76
C TYR A 142 -6.17 -25.03 11.74
N ASN A 143 -7.49 -25.02 11.59
CA ASN A 143 -8.41 -25.70 12.51
C ASN A 143 -8.79 -27.13 12.09
N GLY A 144 -8.15 -27.67 11.04
CA GLY A 144 -8.49 -28.97 10.45
C GLY A 144 -9.33 -28.86 9.16
N THR A 145 -9.91 -27.70 8.88
CA THR A 145 -10.69 -27.46 7.64
C THR A 145 -10.20 -26.24 6.90
N LYS A 146 -9.93 -25.15 7.61
CA LYS A 146 -9.47 -23.89 7.02
C LYS A 146 -8.54 -23.14 8.00
N TRP A 147 -7.86 -22.15 7.48
CA TRP A 147 -7.18 -21.14 8.29
C TRP A 147 -8.20 -20.19 8.90
N VAL A 148 -8.06 -19.92 10.18
CA VAL A 148 -8.92 -19.00 10.94
C VAL A 148 -8.06 -18.13 11.86
N PRO A 149 -8.51 -16.90 12.18
CA PRO A 149 -7.91 -16.14 13.25
C PRO A 149 -8.05 -16.87 14.58
N PRO A 150 -7.12 -16.66 15.54
CA PRO A 150 -7.41 -16.94 16.93
C PRO A 150 -8.65 -16.15 17.37
N THR A 151 -9.55 -16.78 18.16
CA THR A 151 -10.78 -16.14 18.63
C THR A 151 -10.50 -14.83 19.36
N GLY A 152 -11.11 -13.74 18.91
CA GLY A 152 -10.92 -12.40 19.48
C GLY A 152 -9.75 -11.61 18.89
N PHE A 153 -9.09 -12.12 17.84
CA PHE A 153 -7.96 -11.48 17.14
C PHE A 153 -8.27 -11.22 15.67
N GLU A 154 -9.54 -11.31 15.26
CA GLU A 154 -9.97 -11.17 13.87
C GLU A 154 -9.55 -9.82 13.27
N HIS A 155 -9.64 -8.74 14.05
CA HIS A 155 -9.35 -7.36 13.62
C HIS A 155 -7.96 -6.86 14.04
N TYR A 156 -7.09 -7.75 14.49
CA TYR A 156 -5.72 -7.40 14.86
C TYR A 156 -4.86 -7.30 13.60
N PRO A 157 -3.81 -6.45 13.59
CA PRO A 157 -2.94 -6.33 12.43
C PRO A 157 -2.23 -7.65 12.16
N MET A 158 -2.19 -8.07 10.90
CA MET A 158 -1.40 -9.22 10.49
C MET A 158 0.09 -8.89 10.62
N MET A 159 0.80 -9.68 11.42
CA MET A 159 2.23 -9.54 11.70
C MET A 159 2.94 -10.90 11.57
N LEU A 160 4.24 -10.95 11.88
CA LEU A 160 5.04 -12.18 11.79
C LEU A 160 4.97 -12.81 10.40
N LEU A 161 5.01 -11.96 9.38
CA LEU A 161 5.06 -12.33 7.96
C LEU A 161 6.26 -11.69 7.29
N THR A 162 6.77 -12.33 6.24
CA THR A 162 7.85 -11.78 5.42
C THR A 162 7.33 -10.68 4.49
N PHE A 163 8.25 -9.92 3.90
CA PHE A 163 7.91 -9.00 2.81
C PHE A 163 7.20 -9.71 1.65
N GLU A 164 7.70 -10.88 1.24
CA GLU A 164 7.10 -11.70 0.17
C GLU A 164 5.67 -12.13 0.52
N GLY A 165 5.43 -12.50 1.79
CA GLY A 165 4.11 -12.87 2.29
C GLY A 165 3.11 -11.71 2.29
N ALA A 166 3.57 -10.49 2.58
CA ALA A 166 2.77 -9.26 2.49
C ALA A 166 2.49 -8.89 1.03
N LEU A 167 3.50 -8.98 0.16
CA LEU A 167 3.37 -8.70 -1.27
C LEU A 167 2.44 -9.71 -1.97
N ALA A 168 2.50 -10.99 -1.59
CA ALA A 168 1.61 -12.03 -2.09
C ALA A 168 0.14 -11.71 -1.79
N TYR A 169 -0.17 -11.32 -0.54
CA TYR A 169 -1.50 -10.83 -0.19
C TYR A 169 -1.89 -9.62 -1.04
N ALA A 170 -1.01 -8.62 -1.14
CA ALA A 170 -1.32 -7.39 -1.85
C ALA A 170 -1.64 -7.65 -3.32
N LYS A 171 -0.90 -8.55 -3.98
CA LYS A 171 -1.16 -8.98 -5.36
C LYS A 171 -2.47 -9.75 -5.49
N TRP A 172 -2.76 -10.66 -4.56
CA TRP A 172 -4.04 -11.38 -4.51
C TRP A 172 -5.23 -10.44 -4.36
N ALA A 173 -5.09 -9.38 -3.55
CA ALA A 173 -6.09 -8.34 -3.35
C ALA A 173 -6.20 -7.34 -4.52
N GLY A 174 -5.48 -7.55 -5.63
CA GLY A 174 -5.53 -6.69 -6.82
C GLY A 174 -4.63 -5.44 -6.75
N GLY A 175 -3.73 -5.37 -5.78
CA GLY A 175 -2.88 -4.21 -5.51
C GLY A 175 -1.38 -4.51 -5.39
N THR A 176 -0.71 -3.66 -4.62
CA THR A 176 0.70 -3.78 -4.23
C THR A 176 0.92 -3.17 -2.85
N LEU A 177 2.10 -3.33 -2.29
CA LEU A 177 2.53 -2.55 -1.11
C LEU A 177 2.78 -1.08 -1.52
N PRO A 178 2.52 -0.10 -0.65
CA PRO A 178 2.80 1.31 -0.95
C PRO A 178 4.30 1.54 -1.20
N THR A 179 4.67 2.44 -2.11
CA THR A 179 6.01 3.04 -2.06
C THR A 179 6.17 3.80 -0.74
N GLU A 180 7.40 4.02 -0.29
CA GLU A 180 7.60 4.84 0.91
C GLU A 180 7.05 6.27 0.76
N ALA A 181 7.12 6.82 -0.46
CA ALA A 181 6.58 8.14 -0.75
C ALA A 181 5.04 8.13 -0.69
N GLN A 182 4.38 7.12 -1.26
CA GLN A 182 2.92 6.95 -1.15
C GLN A 182 2.50 6.87 0.32
N TRP A 183 3.23 6.10 1.13
CA TRP A 183 2.96 5.96 2.55
C TRP A 183 3.11 7.29 3.30
N GLU A 184 4.22 8.02 3.11
CA GLU A 184 4.43 9.29 3.82
C GLU A 184 3.43 10.36 3.39
N TYR A 185 3.12 10.43 2.10
CA TYR A 185 2.13 11.36 1.56
C TYR A 185 0.75 11.13 2.16
N ALA A 186 0.31 9.86 2.16
CA ALA A 186 -0.94 9.44 2.74
C ALA A 186 -0.97 9.68 4.26
N CYS A 187 0.13 9.37 4.96
CA CYS A 187 0.30 9.62 6.39
C CYS A 187 0.09 11.10 6.71
N ARG A 188 0.82 11.98 6.02
CA ARG A 188 0.80 13.43 6.21
C ARG A 188 -0.54 14.07 5.88
N SER A 189 -1.28 13.51 4.92
CA SER A 189 -2.63 13.95 4.55
C SER A 189 -2.78 15.47 4.38
N GLY A 190 -1.78 16.08 3.73
CA GLY A 190 -1.71 17.52 3.46
C GLY A 190 -0.96 18.37 4.49
N THR A 191 -0.48 17.77 5.59
CA THR A 191 0.30 18.50 6.63
C THR A 191 1.82 18.41 6.41
N ALA A 192 2.55 19.39 6.95
CA ALA A 192 4.02 19.40 6.98
C ALA A 192 4.61 19.15 8.38
N THR A 193 3.74 18.84 9.35
CA THR A 193 4.07 18.71 10.78
C THR A 193 4.68 17.35 11.11
N ARG A 194 5.09 17.16 12.37
CA ARG A 194 5.64 15.91 12.92
C ARG A 194 4.64 14.76 12.81
N TRP A 195 3.37 15.01 13.11
CA TRP A 195 2.25 14.09 12.91
C TRP A 195 1.17 14.74 12.06
N SER A 196 0.25 13.94 11.51
CA SER A 196 -0.85 14.44 10.67
C SER A 196 -1.85 15.33 11.41
N PHE A 197 -1.83 15.31 12.74
CA PHE A 197 -2.64 16.16 13.60
C PHE A 197 -1.89 17.37 14.17
N GLY A 198 -0.62 17.58 13.81
CA GLY A 198 0.20 18.70 14.26
C GLY A 198 1.51 18.29 14.91
N ASP A 199 2.08 19.20 15.72
CA ASP A 199 3.36 19.03 16.42
C ASP A 199 3.22 18.81 17.94
N ASP A 200 1.99 18.83 18.47
CA ASP A 200 1.72 18.62 19.90
C ASP A 200 1.71 17.13 20.24
N GLU A 201 2.80 16.63 20.84
CA GLU A 201 2.92 15.24 21.28
C GLU A 201 1.82 14.82 22.26
N ASN A 202 1.23 15.75 23.02
CA ASN A 202 0.15 15.42 23.96
C ASN A 202 -1.11 14.89 23.27
N GLN A 203 -1.27 15.15 21.97
CA GLN A 203 -2.37 14.60 21.17
C GLN A 203 -2.11 13.16 20.71
N LEU A 204 -0.86 12.67 20.75
CA LEU A 204 -0.47 11.41 20.11
C LEU A 204 -1.26 10.20 20.62
N ALA A 205 -1.60 10.16 21.91
CA ALA A 205 -2.39 9.08 22.50
C ALA A 205 -3.81 8.93 21.90
N ASN A 206 -4.33 9.96 21.23
CA ASN A 206 -5.61 9.92 20.51
C ASN A 206 -5.50 9.27 19.14
N TYR A 207 -4.29 9.22 18.55
CA TYR A 207 -4.05 8.80 17.16
C TYR A 207 -3.19 7.53 17.06
N ALA A 208 -2.48 7.16 18.12
CA ALA A 208 -1.49 6.09 18.07
C ALA A 208 -1.50 5.19 19.30
N TRP A 209 -1.25 3.91 19.06
CA TRP A 209 -0.68 3.01 20.06
C TRP A 209 0.83 2.96 19.88
N TYR A 210 1.57 3.40 20.89
CA TYR A 210 3.02 3.42 20.91
C TYR A 210 3.51 3.12 22.32
N ASN A 211 4.61 2.38 22.45
CA ASN A 211 5.21 2.03 23.75
C ASN A 211 4.21 1.44 24.77
N GLN A 212 3.41 0.46 24.35
CA GLN A 212 2.39 -0.18 25.20
C GLN A 212 2.82 -1.58 25.70
N GLY A 213 4.08 -1.95 25.47
CA GLY A 213 4.60 -3.28 25.75
C GLY A 213 3.90 -4.35 24.90
N SER A 214 3.66 -5.52 25.48
CA SER A 214 3.04 -6.66 24.77
C SER A 214 1.52 -6.58 24.61
N SER A 215 0.92 -5.41 24.87
CA SER A 215 -0.53 -5.19 24.69
C SER A 215 -0.85 -5.14 23.21
N GLN A 216 -1.87 -5.86 22.77
CA GLN A 216 -2.23 -5.94 21.36
C GLN A 216 -3.63 -5.34 21.13
N PHE A 217 -3.81 -4.66 19.99
CA PHE A 217 -4.99 -3.82 19.75
C PHE A 217 -5.59 -4.07 18.35
N ASP A 218 -6.89 -3.89 18.24
CA ASP A 218 -7.58 -3.84 16.94
C ASP A 218 -7.09 -2.67 16.09
N VAL A 219 -7.05 -2.90 14.77
CA VAL A 219 -6.89 -1.81 13.80
C VAL A 219 -8.02 -0.79 13.95
N GLY A 220 -7.74 0.48 13.69
CA GLY A 220 -8.77 1.52 13.67
C GLY A 220 -9.31 1.94 15.02
N SER A 221 -8.66 1.56 16.12
CA SER A 221 -9.12 1.84 17.50
C SER A 221 -8.76 3.26 18.00
N LYS A 222 -8.09 4.06 17.17
CA LYS A 222 -7.71 5.47 17.42
C LYS A 222 -8.31 6.41 16.37
N LEU A 223 -8.09 7.71 16.52
CA LEU A 223 -8.55 8.69 15.53
C LEU A 223 -7.78 8.54 14.20
N PRO A 224 -8.46 8.70 13.05
CA PRO A 224 -7.81 8.71 11.75
C PRO A 224 -7.08 10.03 11.50
N ASN A 225 -6.20 10.03 10.49
CA ASN A 225 -5.66 11.25 9.92
C ASN A 225 -6.72 12.03 9.11
N PRO A 226 -6.46 13.28 8.68
CA PRO A 226 -7.37 14.09 7.87
C PRO A 226 -7.96 13.45 6.59
N TRP A 227 -7.34 12.40 6.05
CA TRP A 227 -7.86 11.67 4.88
C TRP A 227 -8.65 10.41 5.26
N GLY A 228 -8.80 10.09 6.54
CA GLY A 228 -9.57 8.94 7.01
C GLY A 228 -8.75 7.65 7.11
N LEU A 229 -7.42 7.72 7.02
CA LEU A 229 -6.53 6.58 7.25
C LEU A 229 -6.24 6.42 8.73
N TYR A 230 -6.32 5.20 9.24
CA TYR A 230 -6.08 4.87 10.63
C TYR A 230 -4.67 4.31 10.84
N ASP A 231 -4.21 4.40 12.08
CA ASP A 231 -2.97 3.77 12.57
C ASP A 231 -1.68 4.25 11.86
N MET A 232 -1.74 5.35 11.09
CA MET A 232 -0.59 5.92 10.37
C MET A 232 0.54 6.43 11.28
N HIS A 233 0.33 6.46 12.59
CA HIS A 233 1.28 6.93 13.60
C HIS A 233 1.51 5.90 14.72
N GLY A 234 1.16 4.63 14.54
CA GLY A 234 1.42 3.63 15.56
C GLY A 234 0.76 2.31 15.25
N LEU A 235 0.37 1.58 16.30
CA LEU A 235 -0.01 0.19 16.24
C LEU A 235 1.19 -0.68 15.82
N VAL A 236 1.49 -0.80 14.54
CA VAL A 236 2.64 -1.58 14.06
C VAL A 236 3.29 -0.86 12.89
N ALA A 237 4.58 -1.12 12.68
CA ALA A 237 5.28 -0.58 11.54
C ALA A 237 4.79 -1.28 10.27
N GLU A 238 4.98 -0.66 9.12
CA GLU A 238 4.40 -1.15 7.87
C GLU A 238 5.45 -1.31 6.78
N TYR A 239 5.41 -2.46 6.10
CA TYR A 239 6.19 -2.69 4.88
C TYR A 239 5.83 -1.67 3.79
N CYS A 240 6.85 -1.02 3.24
CA CYS A 240 6.77 -0.31 1.95
C CYS A 240 7.48 -1.14 0.87
N PHE A 241 6.96 -1.10 -0.36
CA PHE A 241 7.50 -1.80 -1.52
C PHE A 241 8.97 -1.43 -1.79
N SER A 242 9.28 -0.13 -1.73
CA SER A 242 10.61 0.42 -1.93
C SER A 242 10.98 1.40 -0.83
N ALA A 243 12.29 1.56 -0.61
CA ALA A 243 12.84 2.67 0.14
C ALA A 243 13.20 3.80 -0.84
N GLY A 244 12.71 5.01 -0.59
CA GLY A 244 13.08 6.19 -1.40
C GLY A 244 14.50 6.64 -1.11
N ASP A 245 15.24 7.01 -2.15
CA ASP A 245 16.51 7.71 -2.00
C ASP A 245 16.28 9.17 -1.62
N TYR A 246 17.12 9.71 -0.73
CA TYR A 246 17.10 11.12 -0.32
C TYR A 246 18.38 11.82 -0.82
N PRO A 247 18.63 11.92 -2.15
CA PRO A 247 19.87 12.51 -2.63
C PRO A 247 19.94 14.01 -2.30
N PRO A 248 21.09 14.50 -1.82
CA PRO A 248 21.30 15.94 -1.64
C PRO A 248 21.04 16.70 -2.95
N GLY A 249 20.11 17.65 -2.93
CA GLY A 249 19.78 18.47 -4.09
C GLY A 249 18.77 17.86 -5.07
N ALA A 250 18.21 16.68 -4.80
CA ALA A 250 17.04 16.21 -5.56
C ALA A 250 15.86 17.14 -5.35
N GLN A 251 15.49 17.86 -6.40
CA GLN A 251 14.31 18.70 -6.47
C GLN A 251 13.34 18.03 -7.45
N ASN A 252 12.06 17.93 -7.07
CA ASN A 252 10.98 17.41 -7.91
C ASN A 252 11.17 15.98 -8.38
N GLN A 253 11.35 15.04 -7.45
CA GLN A 253 11.20 13.63 -7.79
C GLN A 253 9.73 13.38 -8.14
N THR A 254 9.45 12.93 -9.35
CA THR A 254 8.20 12.23 -9.60
C THR A 254 8.34 10.88 -8.93
N ASP A 255 7.42 10.54 -8.03
CA ASP A 255 7.28 9.13 -7.68
C ASP A 255 6.79 8.49 -8.98
N ALA A 256 7.71 7.84 -9.70
CA ALA A 256 7.29 6.93 -10.73
C ALA A 256 6.39 5.95 -9.97
N LEU A 257 5.10 5.90 -10.29
CA LEU A 257 4.14 5.03 -9.61
C LEU A 257 4.61 3.57 -9.51
N LEU A 258 5.67 3.22 -10.24
CA LEU A 258 6.64 2.19 -9.94
C LEU A 258 8.04 2.75 -10.33
N GLY A 259 8.83 3.27 -9.39
CA GLY A 259 10.29 3.18 -9.56
C GLY A 259 10.60 1.69 -9.74
N PRO A 260 11.63 1.28 -10.52
CA PRO A 260 12.02 -0.12 -10.50
C PRO A 260 12.25 -0.42 -9.03
N GLY A 261 11.44 -1.31 -8.47
CA GLY A 261 11.77 -1.91 -7.21
C GLY A 261 13.23 -2.36 -7.28
N PRO A 262 13.88 -2.55 -6.14
CA PRO A 262 15.24 -3.07 -6.12
C PRO A 262 15.40 -4.19 -7.16
N ALA A 263 16.46 -4.11 -7.98
CA ALA A 263 16.67 -5.02 -9.12
C ALA A 263 16.66 -6.51 -8.71
N ASN A 264 16.86 -6.78 -7.41
CA ASN A 264 16.59 -8.04 -6.75
C ASN A 264 15.79 -7.77 -5.47
N GLU A 265 14.48 -8.05 -5.48
CA GLU A 265 13.58 -7.83 -4.34
C GLU A 265 13.99 -8.60 -3.08
N ALA A 266 14.70 -9.73 -3.24
CA ALA A 266 15.18 -10.55 -2.12
C ALA A 266 16.42 -9.98 -1.41
N GLU A 267 17.17 -9.07 -2.04
CA GLU A 267 18.44 -8.50 -1.52
C GLU A 267 18.33 -7.03 -1.13
N ALA A 268 17.11 -6.48 -1.22
CA ALA A 268 16.86 -5.08 -1.01
C ALA A 268 16.61 -4.72 0.44
N ASN A 269 16.97 -3.48 0.79
CA ASN A 269 16.40 -2.84 1.97
C ASN A 269 15.03 -2.24 1.62
N HIS A 270 14.02 -2.57 2.41
CA HIS A 270 12.69 -1.99 2.36
C HIS A 270 12.53 -0.96 3.48
N ALA A 271 11.72 0.06 3.21
CA ALA A 271 11.37 1.04 4.22
C ALA A 271 10.22 0.55 5.08
N PHE A 272 10.36 0.71 6.39
CA PHE A 272 9.30 0.52 7.37
C PHE A 272 8.91 1.87 7.98
N ARG A 273 7.60 2.08 8.10
CA ARG A 273 7.01 3.37 8.49
C ARG A 273 5.95 3.18 9.59
N GLY A 274 5.60 4.24 10.32
CA GLY A 274 4.46 4.25 11.27
C GLY A 274 4.78 4.10 12.75
N GLY A 275 5.91 3.47 13.11
CA GLY A 275 6.22 3.17 14.51
C GLY A 275 5.47 1.93 15.00
N SER A 276 5.49 1.61 16.30
CA SER A 276 4.84 0.40 16.83
C SER A 276 4.57 0.49 18.33
N TYR A 277 3.58 -0.27 18.80
CA TYR A 277 3.27 -0.43 20.22
C TYR A 277 4.30 -1.29 20.96
N ASP A 278 4.93 -2.28 20.30
CA ASP A 278 5.64 -3.41 20.95
C ASP A 278 7.16 -3.20 21.06
N MET A 279 7.62 -2.02 21.51
CA MET A 279 9.04 -1.81 21.82
C MET A 279 9.25 -0.67 22.81
N ALA A 280 9.83 -1.01 23.97
CA ALA A 280 10.07 -0.04 25.05
C ALA A 280 11.02 1.11 24.66
N SER A 281 11.87 0.91 23.64
CA SER A 281 12.75 1.95 23.10
C SER A 281 12.08 2.85 22.06
N PHE A 282 10.86 2.53 21.61
CA PHE A 282 10.10 3.42 20.74
C PHE A 282 9.45 4.49 21.60
N THR A 283 9.78 5.74 21.31
CA THR A 283 9.13 6.92 21.86
C THR A 283 8.18 7.49 20.81
N ALA A 284 7.61 8.66 21.09
CA ALA A 284 6.85 9.42 20.12
C ALA A 284 7.65 9.69 18.82
N THR A 285 8.98 9.76 18.88
CA THR A 285 9.83 10.04 17.72
C THR A 285 9.65 9.05 16.56
N GLN A 286 9.45 7.77 16.85
CA GLN A 286 9.27 6.72 15.83
C GLN A 286 7.89 6.74 15.16
N THR A 287 6.93 7.46 15.74
CA THR A 287 5.57 7.61 15.22
C THR A 287 5.39 8.80 14.28
N ARG A 288 6.41 9.65 14.16
CA ARG A 288 6.37 10.84 13.31
C ARG A 288 6.23 10.45 11.85
N ALA A 289 5.52 11.28 11.08
CA ALA A 289 5.22 11.04 9.68
C ALA A 289 6.46 10.72 8.84
N ALA A 290 7.58 11.38 9.11
CA ALA A 290 8.86 11.22 8.40
C ALA A 290 9.78 10.12 8.95
N TYR A 291 9.43 9.48 10.08
CA TYR A 291 10.30 8.44 10.62
C TYR A 291 10.35 7.25 9.68
N ARG A 292 11.57 6.74 9.45
CA ARG A 292 11.81 5.58 8.60
C ARG A 292 12.91 4.69 9.16
N SER A 293 12.71 3.40 8.99
CA SER A 293 13.70 2.38 9.27
C SER A 293 13.90 1.53 8.02
N LEU A 294 15.16 1.21 7.70
CA LEU A 294 15.49 0.35 6.58
C LEU A 294 15.89 -1.04 7.10
N ARG A 295 15.34 -2.09 6.51
CA ARG A 295 15.71 -3.49 6.81
C ARG A 295 15.64 -4.33 5.54
N GLU A 296 16.40 -5.40 5.55
CA GLU A 296 16.38 -6.45 4.54
C GLU A 296 15.00 -7.12 4.41
N ALA A 297 14.67 -7.61 3.20
CA ALA A 297 13.41 -8.29 2.90
C ALA A 297 13.11 -9.51 3.79
N SER A 298 14.16 -10.15 4.29
CA SER A 298 14.09 -11.32 5.18
C SER A 298 13.69 -10.96 6.62
N TYR A 299 13.73 -9.69 7.00
CA TYR A 299 13.35 -9.23 8.33
C TYR A 299 11.84 -9.27 8.51
N PHE A 300 11.37 -9.97 9.55
CA PHE A 300 9.98 -9.97 10.00
C PHE A 300 9.93 -9.97 11.53
N SER A 301 8.88 -9.40 12.11
CA SER A 301 8.69 -9.32 13.56
C SER A 301 7.22 -9.21 13.95
N ASN A 302 6.95 -9.29 15.26
CA ASN A 302 5.67 -8.96 15.90
C ASN A 302 5.41 -7.45 16.03
N MET A 303 6.15 -6.63 15.28
CA MET A 303 5.98 -5.17 15.24
C MET A 303 5.74 -4.67 13.81
N LEU A 304 5.64 -5.57 12.84
CA LEU A 304 5.69 -5.26 11.43
C LEU A 304 4.53 -5.94 10.72
N GLY A 305 3.60 -5.12 10.26
CA GLY A 305 2.49 -5.49 9.40
C GLY A 305 2.57 -4.74 8.07
N PHE A 306 1.42 -4.50 7.46
CA PHE A 306 1.35 -3.83 6.16
C PHE A 306 -0.06 -3.35 5.85
N ARG A 307 -0.12 -2.47 4.85
CA ARG A 307 -1.34 -2.04 4.17
C ARG A 307 -1.12 -2.11 2.66
N ILE A 308 -2.19 -1.99 1.88
CA ILE A 308 -2.11 -2.13 0.41
C ILE A 308 -2.47 -0.82 -0.30
N VAL A 309 -2.02 -0.70 -1.54
CA VAL A 309 -2.46 0.32 -2.49
C VAL A 309 -2.94 -0.31 -3.78
N ILE A 310 -3.91 0.35 -4.42
CA ILE A 310 -4.40 0.02 -5.77
C ILE A 310 -4.26 1.26 -6.64
N ASN A 311 -3.51 1.13 -7.74
CA ASN A 311 -3.32 2.21 -8.70
C ASN A 311 -4.38 2.10 -9.82
N PRO A 312 -5.09 3.19 -10.17
CA PRO A 312 -6.06 3.21 -11.25
C PRO A 312 -5.43 3.24 -12.66
#